data_AF-A0A0B1TCJ1-F1
#
_entry.id   AF-A0A0B1TCJ1-F1
#
_cell.length_a   1.000
_cell.length_b   1.000
_cell.length_c   1.000
_cell.angle_alpha   90.00
_cell.angle_beta   90.00
_cell.angle_gamma   90.00
#
_symmetry.space_group_name_H-M   'P 1'
#
loop_
_entity.id
_entity.type
_entity.pdbx_description
1 polymer ?
#
loop_
_entity_poly.entity_id
_entity_poly.type
_entity_poly.pdbx_seq_one_letter_code
_entity_poly.pdbx_strand_id
1 'polypeptide(L)'
;MDGNIALTLFLFLLTVNQSSAEREVINIFEQNDGIDILQLRNKEKIPKFPVLRTPAARCSSNFTYNYSKMFNALYKDSALKWNLRDSDGNYVIPYTFYARYDPEEMSSFREAINRIEANTCIRFKERTDEHDYIEIQNQVGEGCYTNVGRIGGKGILMLESNYRRTCMKPEVVIHELMHVVGLWHEHQRYDRDRYIKVHYENINKDYWIQFKKVSPFQSTTYKVPYDYKSVMHYSKTAFALDGRISMETLNPRFQVHFSLTCRNRNSLPHVCC
;
A
#
# COMPACT_ATOMS: atom_id res chain seq x y z
N MET A 1 -51.46 20.55 46.31
CA MET A 1 -52.68 19.74 46.15
C MET A 1 -52.93 19.68 44.65
N ASP A 2 -52.11 18.90 43.95
CA ASP A 2 -52.37 17.49 43.56
C ASP A 2 -53.14 17.49 42.24
N GLY A 3 -52.78 16.78 41.18
CA GLY A 3 -51.75 15.77 41.01
C GLY A 3 -51.66 15.37 39.53
N ASN A 4 -50.62 14.58 39.25
CA ASN A 4 -50.26 13.93 37.99
C ASN A 4 -51.44 13.43 37.13
N ILE A 5 -51.25 13.38 35.80
CA ILE A 5 -51.04 12.12 35.06
C ILE A 5 -50.53 12.41 33.63
N ALA A 6 -49.52 11.60 33.30
CA ALA A 6 -48.83 11.28 32.07
C ALA A 6 -49.49 11.51 30.68
N LEU A 7 -48.56 11.60 29.72
CA LEU A 7 -48.54 10.92 28.42
C LEU A 7 -48.94 11.75 27.18
N THR A 8 -47.91 11.94 26.34
CA THR A 8 -47.92 11.86 24.86
C THR A 8 -47.94 13.18 24.09
N LEU A 9 -47.11 13.16 23.04
CA LEU A 9 -47.03 14.02 21.84
C LEU A 9 -46.14 15.27 21.95
N PHE A 10 -44.93 15.25 21.38
CA PHE A 10 -44.57 15.31 19.95
C PHE A 10 -44.37 16.76 19.48
N LEU A 11 -43.23 16.96 18.80
CA LEU A 11 -42.78 18.14 18.03
C LEU A 11 -42.03 19.26 18.78
N PHE A 12 -40.99 19.72 18.07
CA PHE A 12 -39.99 20.77 18.36
C PHE A 12 -38.80 20.27 19.21
N LEU A 13 -37.58 20.03 18.69
CA LEU A 13 -36.92 20.40 17.45
C LEU A 13 -35.84 19.33 17.12
N LEU A 14 -36.05 18.57 16.05
CA LEU A 14 -34.98 17.92 15.29
C LEU A 14 -34.24 19.03 14.52
N THR A 15 -33.00 19.33 14.91
CA THR A 15 -31.90 19.76 14.00
C THR A 15 -30.61 19.86 14.81
N VAL A 16 -30.03 18.74 15.24
CA VAL A 16 -28.58 18.70 15.44
C VAL A 16 -27.99 18.16 14.15
N ASN A 17 -27.41 19.10 13.44
CA ASN A 17 -26.69 19.02 12.18
C ASN A 17 -25.68 17.86 12.20
N GLN A 18 -26.09 16.69 11.70
CA GLN A 18 -25.20 15.57 11.46
C GLN A 18 -24.66 15.74 10.03
N SER A 19 -23.64 16.58 9.86
CA SER A 19 -22.91 16.61 8.59
C SER A 19 -22.18 15.28 8.46
N SER A 20 -22.72 14.37 7.66
CA SER A 20 -22.00 13.22 7.14
C SER A 20 -20.90 13.74 6.22
N ALA A 21 -19.70 13.95 6.76
CA ALA A 21 -18.53 14.08 5.92
C ALA A 21 -18.34 12.73 5.21
N GLU A 22 -18.72 12.65 3.94
CA GLU A 22 -18.41 11.50 3.10
C GLU A 22 -16.90 11.28 3.13
N ARG A 23 -16.47 10.09 3.53
CA ARG A 23 -15.06 9.72 3.57
C ARG A 23 -14.59 9.57 2.13
N GLU A 24 -13.70 10.46 1.70
CA GLU A 24 -13.13 10.47 0.36
C GLU A 24 -12.16 9.27 0.20
N VAL A 25 -12.37 8.45 -0.84
CA VAL A 25 -11.68 7.15 -1.05
C VAL A 25 -10.76 7.25 -2.28
N ILE A 26 -9.50 6.82 -2.14
CA ILE A 26 -8.50 6.91 -3.22
C ILE A 26 -8.78 5.88 -4.31
N ASN A 27 -9.05 6.32 -5.54
CA ASN A 27 -8.98 5.46 -6.72
C ASN A 27 -7.56 5.36 -7.25
N ILE A 28 -7.04 4.13 -7.28
CA ILE A 28 -5.66 3.83 -7.63
C ILE A 28 -5.46 3.17 -9.02
N PHE A 29 -6.56 2.96 -9.73
CA PHE A 29 -6.58 2.32 -11.05
C PHE A 29 -7.04 3.28 -12.14
N GLU A 30 -7.72 4.37 -11.80
CA GLU A 30 -8.12 5.41 -12.75
C GLU A 30 -7.44 6.74 -12.45
N GLN A 31 -7.05 7.43 -13.51
CA GLN A 31 -6.65 8.82 -13.43
C GLN A 31 -7.91 9.65 -13.18
N ASN A 32 -8.10 10.13 -11.94
CA ASN A 32 -8.78 11.40 -11.59
C ASN A 32 -8.67 11.71 -10.07
N ASP A 33 -8.03 12.84 -9.77
CA ASP A 33 -8.27 13.91 -8.77
C ASP A 33 -8.45 13.65 -7.27
N GLY A 34 -7.37 13.85 -6.50
CA GLY A 34 -7.40 13.98 -5.02
C GLY A 34 -7.36 12.67 -4.22
N ILE A 35 -6.20 12.35 -3.64
CA ILE A 35 -5.93 11.83 -2.29
C ILE A 35 -4.68 10.95 -2.32
N ASP A 36 -3.93 11.24 -1.28
CA ASP A 36 -2.60 10.85 -0.95
C ASP A 36 -2.48 9.44 -0.33
N ILE A 37 -1.79 8.50 -0.99
CA ILE A 37 -1.36 7.23 -0.36
C ILE A 37 -0.26 7.47 0.70
N LEU A 38 0.29 8.70 0.83
CA LEU A 38 1.41 9.03 1.75
C LEU A 38 1.10 8.83 3.25
N GLN A 39 -0.12 8.43 3.64
CA GLN A 39 -0.53 8.28 5.06
C GLN A 39 -1.09 6.92 5.47
N LEU A 40 -0.65 5.79 4.90
CA LEU A 40 -0.80 4.49 5.62
C LEU A 40 0.14 4.37 6.84
N ARG A 41 0.96 5.39 7.08
CA ARG A 41 1.81 5.56 8.25
C ARG A 41 0.95 5.79 9.50
N ASN A 42 1.25 4.99 10.52
CA ASN A 42 0.73 4.99 11.88
C ASN A 42 0.05 6.32 12.31
N LYS A 43 -1.27 6.45 12.10
CA LYS A 43 -2.06 7.38 12.90
C LYS A 43 -2.31 6.69 14.23
N GLU A 44 -1.43 6.89 15.20
CA GLU A 44 -1.66 6.51 16.61
C GLU A 44 -2.80 7.31 17.29
N LYS A 45 -3.66 7.97 16.50
CA LYS A 45 -4.94 8.51 16.94
C LYS A 45 -5.99 8.28 15.86
N ILE A 46 -6.33 7.02 15.60
CA ILE A 46 -7.68 6.72 15.11
C ILE A 46 -8.55 6.67 16.37
N PRO A 47 -9.38 7.69 16.65
CA PRO A 47 -10.37 7.56 17.72
C PRO A 47 -11.19 6.29 17.46
N LYS A 48 -11.30 5.43 18.48
CA LYS A 48 -12.18 4.25 18.46
C LYS A 48 -13.63 4.74 18.36
N PHE A 49 -14.07 5.06 17.15
CA PHE A 49 -15.49 5.27 16.88
C PHE A 49 -16.14 3.93 16.56
N PRO A 50 -17.36 3.68 17.07
CA PRO A 50 -18.10 2.48 16.71
C PRO A 50 -18.24 2.42 15.19
N VAL A 51 -18.04 1.23 14.62
CA VAL A 51 -18.24 0.95 13.20
C VAL A 51 -19.73 1.09 12.90
N LEU A 52 -20.19 2.32 12.69
CA LEU A 52 -21.48 2.60 12.09
C LEU A 52 -21.31 2.35 10.59
N ARG A 53 -21.95 1.28 10.11
CA ARG A 53 -22.08 0.94 8.69
C ARG A 53 -22.81 2.07 7.97
N THR A 54 -22.05 3.05 7.49
CA THR A 54 -22.51 4.00 6.49
C THR A 54 -22.47 3.34 5.11
N PRO A 55 -23.31 3.78 4.15
CA PRO A 55 -23.26 3.25 2.79
C PRO A 55 -21.84 3.38 2.23
N ALA A 56 -21.36 2.35 1.54
CA ALA A 56 -20.03 2.32 0.95
C ALA A 56 -19.81 3.54 0.05
N ALA A 57 -18.75 4.31 0.32
CA ALA A 57 -18.29 5.35 -0.58
C ALA A 57 -18.00 4.73 -1.96
N ARG A 58 -18.63 5.27 -3.01
CA ARG A 58 -18.51 4.78 -4.39
C ARG A 58 -17.26 5.35 -5.07
N CYS A 59 -16.66 4.57 -5.97
CA CYS A 59 -15.70 5.09 -6.95
C CYS A 59 -16.42 6.09 -7.88
N SER A 60 -16.21 7.39 -7.69
CA SER A 60 -16.73 8.43 -8.59
C SER A 60 -15.59 9.05 -9.40
N SER A 61 -15.82 9.25 -10.70
CA SER A 61 -14.88 9.88 -11.64
C SER A 61 -14.98 11.40 -11.72
N ASN A 62 -15.92 12.02 -11.00
CA ASN A 62 -16.35 13.40 -11.23
C ASN A 62 -16.01 14.32 -10.05
N PHE A 63 -14.74 14.74 -9.92
CA PHE A 63 -14.40 15.88 -9.07
C PHE A 63 -13.08 16.51 -9.53
N THR A 64 -13.09 17.76 -9.99
CA THR A 64 -11.88 18.49 -10.36
C THR A 64 -11.43 19.38 -9.19
N TYR A 65 -10.47 18.95 -8.37
CA TYR A 65 -9.73 19.82 -7.45
C TYR A 65 -8.29 19.31 -7.18
N ASN A 66 -7.44 20.26 -6.76
CA ASN A 66 -6.00 20.28 -6.94
C ASN A 66 -5.18 19.37 -5.97
N TYR A 67 -4.38 18.48 -6.58
CA TYR A 67 -3.22 17.70 -6.11
C TYR A 67 -3.26 16.84 -4.82
N SER A 68 -3.17 15.51 -5.02
CA SER A 68 -2.13 14.57 -4.54
C SER A 68 -2.57 13.14 -4.91
N LYS A 69 -1.92 12.38 -5.83
CA LYS A 69 -2.40 11.02 -6.25
C LYS A 69 -1.37 10.10 -6.95
N MET A 70 -0.80 9.12 -6.22
CA MET A 70 -0.07 7.89 -6.65
C MET A 70 1.27 7.95 -7.41
N PHE A 71 2.17 7.04 -7.05
CA PHE A 71 3.59 7.08 -7.40
C PHE A 71 4.05 5.83 -8.15
N ASN A 72 4.96 6.01 -9.13
CA ASN A 72 5.61 4.95 -9.92
C ASN A 72 4.72 3.72 -10.22
N ALA A 73 3.67 3.92 -10.99
CA ALA A 73 2.62 2.93 -11.16
C ALA A 73 2.54 2.43 -12.60
N LEU A 74 1.94 1.25 -12.77
CA LEU A 74 1.47 0.79 -14.08
C LEU A 74 0.50 1.81 -14.70
N TYR A 75 0.57 1.95 -16.03
CA TYR A 75 -0.37 2.74 -16.82
C TYR A 75 -1.82 2.24 -16.66
N LYS A 76 -2.79 3.14 -16.85
CA LYS A 76 -4.24 2.87 -16.69
C LYS A 76 -4.72 1.76 -17.63
N ASP A 77 -4.20 1.74 -18.84
CA ASP A 77 -4.49 0.79 -19.91
C ASP A 77 -3.56 -0.43 -19.91
N SER A 78 -2.68 -0.56 -18.91
CA SER A 78 -1.82 -1.73 -18.79
C SER A 78 -2.64 -3.00 -18.58
N ALA A 79 -2.33 -4.03 -19.36
CA ALA A 79 -2.91 -5.37 -19.20
C ALA A 79 -2.64 -5.97 -17.80
N LEU A 80 -1.61 -5.47 -17.10
CA LEU A 80 -1.26 -5.88 -15.74
C LEU A 80 -2.10 -5.18 -14.65
N LYS A 81 -3.06 -4.31 -15.00
CA LYS A 81 -4.00 -3.77 -14.00
C LYS A 81 -5.10 -4.76 -13.66
N TRP A 82 -5.55 -4.73 -12.42
CA TRP A 82 -6.76 -5.43 -11.97
C TRP A 82 -7.99 -4.75 -12.56
N ASN A 83 -8.97 -5.55 -12.98
CA ASN A 83 -10.18 -5.08 -13.66
C ASN A 83 -11.48 -5.65 -13.06
N LEU A 84 -11.38 -6.64 -12.17
CA LEU A 84 -12.54 -7.18 -11.45
C LEU A 84 -13.12 -6.10 -10.54
N ARG A 85 -14.45 -5.93 -10.57
CA ARG A 85 -15.16 -4.98 -9.71
C ARG A 85 -16.28 -5.64 -8.92
N ASP A 86 -16.53 -5.12 -7.73
CA ASP A 86 -17.73 -5.46 -6.97
C ASP A 86 -18.92 -4.55 -7.31
N SER A 87 -20.07 -4.82 -6.69
CA SER A 87 -21.32 -4.09 -6.90
C SER A 87 -21.23 -2.59 -6.59
N ASP A 88 -20.26 -2.19 -5.76
CA ASP A 88 -20.03 -0.80 -5.38
C ASP A 88 -19.02 -0.09 -6.31
N GLY A 89 -18.50 -0.82 -7.32
CA GLY A 89 -17.52 -0.32 -8.29
C GLY A 89 -16.07 -0.33 -7.79
N ASN A 90 -15.81 -0.91 -6.61
CA ASN A 90 -14.45 -1.07 -6.09
C ASN A 90 -13.69 -2.13 -6.88
N TYR A 91 -12.37 -1.98 -6.98
CA TYR A 91 -11.52 -2.97 -7.61
C TYR A 91 -11.23 -4.10 -6.65
N VAL A 92 -11.51 -5.32 -7.08
CA VAL A 92 -11.33 -6.52 -6.26
C VAL A 92 -10.03 -7.23 -6.66
N ILE A 93 -9.23 -7.56 -5.66
CA ILE A 93 -8.03 -8.40 -5.79
C ILE A 93 -8.30 -9.69 -5.02
N PRO A 94 -8.64 -10.79 -5.72
CA PRO A 94 -8.82 -12.09 -5.08
C PRO A 94 -7.48 -12.61 -4.55
N TYR A 95 -7.48 -13.17 -3.34
CA TYR A 95 -6.32 -13.82 -2.74
C TYR A 95 -6.68 -15.14 -2.06
N THR A 96 -5.69 -16.02 -1.89
CA THR A 96 -5.84 -17.23 -1.08
C THR A 96 -4.55 -17.50 -0.30
N PHE A 97 -4.67 -18.22 0.81
CA PHE A 97 -3.53 -18.66 1.60
C PHE A 97 -3.22 -20.12 1.26
N TYR A 98 -2.06 -20.37 0.68
CA TYR A 98 -1.50 -21.72 0.57
C TYR A 98 -0.71 -22.12 1.82
N ALA A 99 -0.14 -21.11 2.49
CA ALA A 99 0.63 -21.27 3.72
C ALA A 99 -0.22 -21.08 4.99
N ARG A 100 0.33 -21.53 6.12
CA ARG A 100 -0.17 -21.21 7.46
C ARG A 100 0.70 -20.13 8.10
N TYR A 101 0.05 -19.23 8.81
CA TYR A 101 0.66 -18.17 9.61
C TYR A 101 0.11 -18.24 11.03
N ASP A 102 0.88 -17.75 11.99
CA ASP A 102 0.42 -17.67 13.37
C ASP A 102 -0.69 -16.59 13.53
N PRO A 103 -1.47 -16.58 14.63
CA PRO A 103 -2.53 -15.60 14.83
C PRO A 103 -2.09 -14.13 14.82
N GLU A 104 -0.87 -13.84 15.25
CA GLU A 104 -0.28 -12.49 15.28
C GLU A 104 0.09 -12.04 13.87
N GLU A 105 0.73 -12.91 13.09
CA GLU A 105 1.02 -12.68 11.67
C GLU A 105 -0.26 -12.46 10.85
N MET A 106 -1.29 -13.29 11.08
CA MET A 106 -2.60 -13.10 10.46
C MET A 106 -3.28 -11.81 10.90
N SER A 107 -3.01 -11.33 12.12
CA SER A 107 -3.49 -10.03 12.59
C SER A 107 -2.79 -8.89 11.85
N SER A 108 -1.46 -8.98 11.66
CA SER A 108 -0.69 -8.00 10.89
C SER A 108 -1.14 -7.93 9.42
N PHE A 109 -1.42 -9.07 8.80
CA PHE A 109 -1.93 -9.13 7.42
C PHE A 109 -3.31 -8.46 7.31
N ARG A 110 -4.22 -8.77 8.23
CA ARG A 110 -5.55 -8.13 8.30
C ARG A 110 -5.45 -6.63 8.54
N GLU A 111 -4.53 -6.20 9.39
CA GLU A 111 -4.27 -4.77 9.62
C GLU A 111 -3.81 -4.07 8.33
N ALA A 112 -2.90 -4.67 7.57
CA ALA A 112 -2.44 -4.16 6.29
C ALA A 112 -3.58 -4.00 5.28
N ILE A 113 -4.40 -5.04 5.08
CA ILE A 113 -5.59 -4.97 4.23
C ILE A 113 -6.52 -3.86 4.70
N ASN A 114 -6.89 -3.83 5.99
CA ASN A 114 -7.80 -2.82 6.54
C ASN A 114 -7.29 -1.39 6.30
N ARG A 115 -5.99 -1.15 6.45
CA ARG A 115 -5.37 0.14 6.16
C ARG A 115 -5.52 0.51 4.69
N ILE A 116 -5.32 -0.42 3.77
CA ILE A 116 -5.47 -0.18 2.33
C ILE A 116 -6.94 0.07 1.97
N GLU A 117 -7.85 -0.81 2.38
CA GLU A 117 -9.27 -0.72 2.02
C GLU A 117 -9.96 0.52 2.60
N ALA A 118 -9.55 0.95 3.80
CA ALA A 118 -10.12 2.12 4.45
C ALA A 118 -9.69 3.45 3.80
N ASN A 119 -8.65 3.44 2.96
CA ASN A 119 -8.14 4.65 2.31
C ASN A 119 -8.24 4.57 0.78
N THR A 120 -8.51 3.40 0.20
CA THR A 120 -8.54 3.20 -1.25
C THR A 120 -9.81 2.48 -1.69
N CYS A 121 -10.06 2.47 -3.00
CA CYS A 121 -11.14 1.68 -3.60
C CYS A 121 -10.75 0.23 -3.92
N ILE A 122 -9.67 -0.25 -3.31
CA ILE A 122 -9.19 -1.63 -3.49
C ILE A 122 -9.85 -2.48 -2.44
N ARG A 123 -10.30 -3.67 -2.80
CA ARG A 123 -10.85 -4.67 -1.88
C ARG A 123 -10.09 -5.97 -2.08
N PHE A 124 -9.48 -6.47 -1.03
CA PHE A 124 -8.87 -7.79 -1.01
C PHE A 124 -9.93 -8.77 -0.53
N LYS A 125 -10.25 -9.78 -1.36
CA LYS A 125 -11.26 -10.78 -1.02
C LYS A 125 -10.67 -12.16 -1.09
N GLU A 126 -11.07 -13.03 -0.17
CA GLU A 126 -10.75 -14.45 -0.29
C GLU A 126 -11.35 -14.99 -1.59
N ARG A 127 -10.50 -15.63 -2.38
CA ARG A 127 -10.83 -16.16 -3.70
C ARG A 127 -11.85 -17.30 -3.58
N THR A 128 -12.82 -17.32 -4.48
CA THR A 128 -13.72 -18.46 -4.69
C THR A 128 -13.28 -19.27 -5.91
N ASP A 129 -13.41 -18.68 -7.09
CA ASP A 129 -13.27 -19.33 -8.40
C ASP A 129 -12.65 -18.39 -9.44
N GLU A 130 -12.25 -17.18 -9.04
CA GLU A 130 -11.64 -16.21 -9.94
C GLU A 130 -10.38 -16.80 -10.60
N HIS A 131 -10.27 -16.63 -11.91
CA HIS A 131 -9.12 -17.11 -12.67
C HIS A 131 -7.82 -16.40 -12.25
N ASP A 132 -7.89 -15.08 -12.10
CA ASP A 132 -6.76 -14.25 -11.70
C ASP A 132 -6.81 -13.98 -10.19
N TYR A 133 -5.75 -14.35 -9.47
CA TYR A 133 -5.69 -14.20 -8.01
C TYR A 133 -4.24 -14.22 -7.51
N ILE A 134 -4.05 -13.81 -6.27
CA ILE A 134 -2.78 -13.93 -5.55
C ILE A 134 -2.81 -15.10 -4.59
N GLU A 135 -1.85 -16.02 -4.72
CA GLU A 135 -1.59 -17.08 -3.76
C GLU A 135 -0.49 -16.63 -2.79
N ILE A 136 -0.85 -16.51 -1.52
CA ILE A 136 0.06 -16.11 -0.45
C ILE A 136 0.81 -17.37 0.03
N GLN A 137 2.13 -17.31 -0.07
CA GLN A 137 3.03 -18.40 0.24
C GLN A 137 4.04 -18.03 1.31
N ASN A 138 4.55 -19.05 1.98
CA ASN A 138 5.55 -18.96 3.04
C ASN A 138 6.59 -20.04 2.78
N GLN A 139 7.79 -19.62 2.36
CA GLN A 139 8.91 -20.51 2.13
C GLN A 139 10.13 -19.95 2.84
N VAL A 140 10.81 -20.81 3.61
CA VAL A 140 11.96 -20.42 4.43
C VAL A 140 13.12 -20.01 3.54
N GLY A 141 13.68 -18.83 3.79
CA GLY A 141 14.80 -18.27 3.04
C GLY A 141 14.41 -17.58 1.72
N GLU A 142 13.13 -17.47 1.38
CA GLU A 142 12.67 -16.75 0.18
C GLU A 142 12.43 -15.26 0.45
N GLY A 143 12.23 -14.87 1.71
CA GLY A 143 11.98 -13.50 2.11
C GLY A 143 10.60 -12.98 1.67
N CYS A 144 10.54 -11.73 1.20
CA CYS A 144 9.30 -11.08 0.79
C CYS A 144 9.41 -10.59 -0.65
N TYR A 145 8.48 -10.99 -1.51
CA TYR A 145 8.40 -10.50 -2.88
C TYR A 145 7.07 -10.84 -3.55
N THR A 146 6.78 -10.11 -4.62
CA THR A 146 5.71 -10.44 -5.57
C THR A 146 5.95 -9.77 -6.93
N ASN A 147 5.10 -10.07 -7.90
CA ASN A 147 5.07 -9.40 -9.19
C ASN A 147 4.34 -8.06 -9.10
N VAL A 148 4.69 -7.13 -9.98
CA VAL A 148 3.98 -5.85 -10.08
C VAL A 148 2.71 -6.00 -10.93
N GLY A 149 1.55 -5.90 -10.30
CA GLY A 149 0.24 -5.99 -10.95
C GLY A 149 -0.32 -7.42 -11.08
N ARG A 150 -1.41 -7.53 -11.86
CA ARG A 150 -2.10 -8.77 -12.23
C ARG A 150 -1.38 -9.47 -13.37
N ILE A 151 -0.63 -10.52 -13.06
CA ILE A 151 0.15 -11.27 -14.08
C ILE A 151 -0.68 -12.23 -14.95
N GLY A 152 -1.96 -12.42 -14.61
CA GLY A 152 -2.84 -13.42 -15.25
C GLY A 152 -2.68 -14.80 -14.61
N GLY A 153 -3.80 -15.46 -14.33
CA GLY A 153 -3.83 -16.70 -13.57
C GLY A 153 -3.36 -16.50 -12.12
N LYS A 154 -2.56 -17.45 -11.64
CA LYS A 154 -2.03 -17.46 -10.28
C LYS A 154 -0.77 -16.59 -10.16
N GLY A 155 -0.87 -15.47 -9.44
CA GLY A 155 0.28 -14.71 -8.94
C GLY A 155 0.76 -15.21 -7.59
N ILE A 156 2.06 -15.09 -7.30
CA ILE A 156 2.62 -15.46 -5.99
C ILE A 156 2.90 -14.19 -5.19
N LEU A 157 2.45 -14.18 -3.94
CA LEU A 157 2.90 -13.25 -2.91
C LEU A 157 3.66 -14.04 -1.86
N MET A 158 4.99 -13.95 -1.88
CA MET A 158 5.82 -14.57 -0.88
C MET A 158 5.90 -13.67 0.35
N LEU A 159 5.47 -14.19 1.49
CA LEU A 159 5.62 -13.54 2.79
C LEU A 159 6.21 -14.58 3.75
N GLU A 160 7.53 -14.65 3.83
CA GLU A 160 8.21 -15.58 4.73
C GLU A 160 7.85 -15.29 6.21
N SER A 161 7.35 -16.31 6.89
CA SER A 161 7.21 -16.32 8.33
C SER A 161 8.57 -16.64 8.97
N ASN A 162 8.98 -15.82 9.93
CA ASN A 162 10.14 -16.10 10.75
C ASN A 162 9.98 -15.49 12.13
N TYR A 163 10.86 -15.86 13.07
CA TYR A 163 10.81 -15.38 14.46
C TYR A 163 10.82 -13.84 14.60
N ARG A 164 11.42 -13.14 13.63
CA ARG A 164 11.50 -11.66 13.60
C ARG A 164 10.34 -11.02 12.84
N ARG A 165 9.47 -11.84 12.25
CA ARG A 165 8.29 -11.50 11.43
C ARG A 165 8.59 -10.47 10.37
N THR A 166 9.76 -10.56 9.74
CA THR A 166 10.25 -9.47 8.90
C THR A 166 9.32 -9.17 7.71
N CYS A 167 8.72 -10.19 7.09
CA CYS A 167 7.73 -10.01 6.02
C CYS A 167 6.30 -9.79 6.53
N MET A 168 6.00 -10.28 7.74
CA MET A 168 4.67 -10.20 8.35
C MET A 168 4.48 -8.96 9.23
N LYS A 169 5.32 -7.93 9.07
CA LYS A 169 5.05 -6.61 9.63
C LYS A 169 4.01 -5.87 8.78
N PRO A 170 3.04 -5.15 9.37
CA PRO A 170 1.99 -4.48 8.60
C PRO A 170 2.51 -3.59 7.47
N GLU A 171 3.58 -2.82 7.70
CA GLU A 171 4.19 -1.95 6.69
C GLU A 171 4.82 -2.72 5.52
N VAL A 172 5.35 -3.91 5.77
CA VAL A 172 5.93 -4.78 4.74
C VAL A 172 4.82 -5.47 3.96
N VAL A 173 3.79 -5.97 4.63
CA VAL A 173 2.62 -6.52 3.94
C VAL A 173 1.97 -5.45 3.05
N ILE A 174 1.85 -4.21 3.52
CA ILE A 174 1.38 -3.08 2.68
C ILE A 174 2.28 -2.88 1.46
N HIS A 175 3.60 -2.90 1.64
CA HIS A 175 4.56 -2.77 0.54
C HIS A 175 4.31 -3.82 -0.56
N GLU A 176 4.23 -5.10 -0.17
CA GLU A 176 4.03 -6.18 -1.13
C GLU A 176 2.63 -6.13 -1.77
N LEU A 177 1.59 -5.80 -1.00
CA LEU A 177 0.25 -5.61 -1.56
C LEU A 177 0.18 -4.41 -2.52
N MET A 178 1.02 -3.39 -2.33
CA MET A 178 1.15 -2.27 -3.27
C MET A 178 1.87 -2.68 -4.56
N HIS A 179 2.79 -3.64 -4.52
CA HIS A 179 3.30 -4.30 -5.72
C HIS A 179 2.19 -5.07 -6.46
N VAL A 180 1.40 -5.90 -5.76
CA VAL A 180 0.25 -6.62 -6.33
C VAL A 180 -0.71 -5.67 -7.05
N VAL A 181 -0.94 -4.51 -6.47
CA VAL A 181 -1.76 -3.43 -7.01
C VAL A 181 -1.20 -2.84 -8.32
N GLY A 182 0.12 -2.86 -8.49
CA GLY A 182 0.79 -2.34 -9.67
C GLY A 182 1.69 -1.13 -9.42
N LEU A 183 2.20 -0.96 -8.20
CA LEU A 183 3.23 0.04 -7.91
C LEU A 183 4.63 -0.60 -8.02
N TRP A 184 5.56 0.14 -8.59
CA TRP A 184 6.99 -0.16 -8.58
C TRP A 184 7.65 0.57 -7.41
N HIS A 185 8.89 0.21 -7.06
CA HIS A 185 9.62 0.95 -6.02
C HIS A 185 9.84 2.41 -6.38
N GLU A 186 9.74 3.32 -5.43
CA GLU A 186 9.87 4.77 -5.67
C GLU A 186 11.23 5.13 -6.27
N HIS A 187 12.31 4.49 -5.78
CA HIS A 187 13.66 4.69 -6.29
C HIS A 187 13.88 4.08 -7.69
N GLN A 188 12.90 3.45 -8.31
CA GLN A 188 12.99 2.96 -9.68
C GLN A 188 12.29 3.88 -10.69
N ARG A 189 11.73 5.02 -10.25
CA ARG A 189 11.15 6.00 -11.16
C ARG A 189 12.15 6.44 -12.25
N TYR A 190 11.64 6.69 -13.45
CA TYR A 190 12.46 7.17 -14.56
C TYR A 190 13.09 8.55 -14.27
N ASP A 191 12.45 9.38 -13.43
CA ASP A 191 12.89 10.72 -13.03
C ASP A 191 13.64 10.78 -11.69
N ARG A 192 13.94 9.63 -11.06
CA ARG A 192 14.54 9.55 -9.71
C ARG A 192 15.84 10.34 -9.55
N ASP A 193 16.63 10.48 -10.61
CA ASP A 193 17.99 11.05 -10.54
C ASP A 193 17.96 12.56 -10.26
N ARG A 194 16.76 13.18 -10.30
CA ARG A 194 16.50 14.55 -9.82
C ARG A 194 16.35 14.64 -8.30
N TYR A 195 16.21 13.51 -7.62
CA TYR A 195 15.81 13.43 -6.21
C TYR A 195 16.80 12.63 -5.37
N ILE A 196 17.40 11.59 -5.94
CA ILE A 196 18.36 10.71 -5.28
C ILE A 196 19.61 10.49 -6.15
N LYS A 197 20.70 10.12 -5.49
CA LYS A 197 21.91 9.56 -6.10
C LYS A 197 22.05 8.11 -5.67
N VAL A 198 22.27 7.22 -6.63
CA VAL A 198 22.59 5.81 -6.38
C VAL A 198 24.11 5.63 -6.42
N HIS A 199 24.68 5.06 -5.37
CA HIS A 199 26.10 4.76 -5.20
C HIS A 199 26.37 3.31 -5.63
N TYR A 200 26.41 3.06 -6.93
CA TYR A 200 26.66 1.72 -7.48
C TYR A 200 28.01 1.13 -7.03
N GLU A 201 28.99 1.97 -6.74
CA GLU A 201 30.29 1.61 -6.16
C GLU A 201 30.19 0.98 -4.76
N ASN A 202 29.06 1.18 -4.06
CA ASN A 202 28.79 0.65 -2.74
C ASN A 202 27.86 -0.57 -2.78
N ILE A 203 27.50 -1.09 -3.95
CA ILE A 203 26.54 -2.19 -4.14
C ILE A 203 27.25 -3.31 -4.88
N ASN A 204 27.08 -4.56 -4.44
CA ASN A 204 27.57 -5.71 -5.21
C ASN A 204 26.86 -5.73 -6.59
N LYS A 205 27.64 -5.93 -7.66
CA LYS A 205 27.18 -5.93 -9.07
C LYS A 205 25.98 -6.84 -9.30
N ASP A 206 25.89 -7.96 -8.59
CA ASP A 206 24.77 -8.90 -8.69
C ASP A 206 23.42 -8.25 -8.32
N TYR A 207 23.44 -7.19 -7.49
CA TYR A 207 22.25 -6.46 -7.05
C TYR A 207 22.02 -5.14 -7.80
N TRP A 208 22.83 -4.78 -8.78
CA TRP A 208 22.64 -3.54 -9.55
C TRP A 208 21.27 -3.49 -10.25
N ILE A 209 20.73 -4.65 -10.62
CA ILE A 209 19.42 -4.77 -11.24
C ILE A 209 18.28 -4.27 -10.34
N GLN A 210 18.42 -4.37 -9.01
CA GLN A 210 17.46 -3.86 -8.02
C GLN A 210 17.35 -2.34 -8.02
N PHE A 211 18.36 -1.66 -8.59
CA PHE A 211 18.41 -0.22 -8.76
C PHE A 211 18.22 0.18 -10.22
N LYS A 212 17.77 -0.70 -11.11
CA LYS A 212 17.47 -0.30 -12.49
C LYS A 212 16.19 0.56 -12.50
N LYS A 213 16.23 1.68 -13.23
CA LYS A 213 15.03 2.50 -13.48
C LYS A 213 14.04 1.72 -14.33
N VAL A 214 12.76 1.79 -13.98
CA VAL A 214 11.66 1.32 -14.84
C VAL A 214 11.54 2.25 -16.03
N SER A 215 11.32 1.67 -17.20
CA SER A 215 11.16 2.43 -18.43
C SER A 215 9.92 3.33 -18.36
N PRO A 216 9.96 4.57 -18.89
CA PRO A 216 8.77 5.41 -18.99
C PRO A 216 7.67 4.82 -19.89
N PHE A 217 7.96 3.76 -20.67
CA PHE A 217 6.94 3.00 -21.40
C PHE A 217 6.18 1.99 -20.53
N GLN A 218 6.72 1.63 -19.35
CA GLN A 218 6.15 0.62 -18.45
C GLN A 218 5.56 1.24 -17.18
N SER A 219 6.05 2.40 -16.77
CA SER A 219 5.52 3.12 -15.62
C SER A 219 5.29 4.59 -15.91
N THR A 220 4.37 5.15 -15.13
CA THR A 220 4.08 6.57 -15.09
C THR A 220 4.16 7.06 -13.66
N THR A 221 4.53 8.33 -13.51
CA THR A 221 4.51 9.04 -12.23
C THR A 221 3.14 9.62 -11.93
N TYR A 222 2.19 9.54 -12.88
CA TYR A 222 0.90 10.25 -12.84
C TYR A 222 1.04 11.73 -12.45
N LYS A 223 2.18 12.36 -12.82
CA LYS A 223 2.56 13.73 -12.48
C LYS A 223 2.70 13.99 -10.96
N VAL A 224 2.97 12.95 -10.19
CA VAL A 224 3.16 13.08 -8.74
C VAL A 224 4.62 13.35 -8.41
N PRO A 225 4.89 14.25 -7.44
CA PRO A 225 6.24 14.45 -6.91
C PRO A 225 6.88 13.16 -6.40
N TYR A 226 8.20 13.15 -6.33
CA TYR A 226 8.94 12.06 -5.73
C TYR A 226 8.74 12.03 -4.22
N ASP A 227 8.46 10.86 -3.65
CA ASP A 227 8.29 10.72 -2.21
C ASP A 227 9.40 9.90 -1.53
N TYR A 228 10.30 10.61 -0.85
CA TYR A 228 11.34 10.01 -0.01
C TYR A 228 10.81 9.14 1.13
N LYS A 229 9.53 9.31 1.50
CA LYS A 229 8.86 8.62 2.59
C LYS A 229 7.91 7.52 2.07
N SER A 230 8.01 7.14 0.81
CA SER A 230 7.05 6.18 0.25
C SER A 230 7.27 4.83 0.92
N VAL A 231 6.19 4.10 1.20
CA VAL A 231 6.30 2.70 1.63
C VAL A 231 7.03 1.87 0.57
N MET A 232 6.98 2.31 -0.70
CA MET A 232 7.67 1.71 -1.83
C MET A 232 9.13 2.18 -2.01
N HIS A 233 9.66 3.04 -1.13
CA HIS A 233 11.02 3.55 -1.24
C HIS A 233 12.00 2.71 -0.41
N TYR A 234 12.99 2.11 -1.06
CA TYR A 234 14.08 1.44 -0.35
C TYR A 234 14.83 2.35 0.62
N SER A 235 15.32 1.76 1.70
CA SER A 235 16.21 2.49 2.60
C SER A 235 17.57 2.81 1.97
N LYS A 236 18.26 3.78 2.56
CA LYS A 236 19.60 4.22 2.13
C LYS A 236 20.67 3.13 2.17
N THR A 237 20.47 2.05 2.93
CA THR A 237 21.43 0.95 3.07
C THR A 237 21.01 -0.32 2.32
N ALA A 238 19.89 -0.29 1.57
CA ALA A 238 19.43 -1.45 0.83
C ALA A 238 20.54 -1.98 -0.09
N PHE A 239 20.88 -3.27 0.02
CA PHE A 239 21.94 -3.94 -0.75
C PHE A 239 23.34 -3.29 -0.71
N ALA A 240 23.58 -2.35 0.22
CA ALA A 240 24.88 -1.71 0.36
C ALA A 240 25.88 -2.66 1.01
N LEU A 241 27.16 -2.51 0.65
CA LEU A 241 28.27 -3.08 1.38
C LEU A 241 28.28 -2.55 2.83
N ASP A 242 28.79 -3.37 3.75
CA ASP A 242 28.77 -3.08 5.18
C ASP A 242 29.33 -1.69 5.51
N GLY A 243 28.58 -0.94 6.32
CA GLY A 243 28.94 0.43 6.73
C GLY A 243 28.75 1.50 5.65
N ARG A 244 28.22 1.15 4.47
CA ARG A 244 27.99 2.09 3.35
C ARG A 244 26.51 2.36 3.10
N ILE A 245 26.24 3.34 2.24
CA ILE A 245 24.91 3.63 1.69
C ILE A 245 24.89 3.32 0.20
N SER A 246 23.78 2.77 -0.27
CA SER A 246 23.49 2.54 -1.69
C SER A 246 22.77 3.72 -2.31
N MET A 247 22.04 4.51 -1.52
CA MET A 247 21.30 5.67 -2.02
C MET A 247 21.37 6.85 -1.05
N GLU A 248 21.48 8.04 -1.62
CA GLU A 248 21.48 9.32 -0.92
C GLU A 248 20.41 10.25 -1.51
N THR A 249 19.66 10.96 -0.67
CA THR A 249 18.78 12.03 -1.15
C THR A 249 19.53 13.30 -1.44
N LEU A 250 19.23 13.91 -2.59
CA LEU A 250 19.79 15.21 -2.95
C LEU A 250 19.24 16.35 -2.10
N ASN A 251 18.05 16.17 -1.50
CA ASN A 251 17.51 17.10 -0.51
C ASN A 251 18.04 16.75 0.90
N PRO A 252 18.85 17.63 1.54
CA PRO A 252 19.46 17.34 2.84
C PRO A 252 18.44 17.09 3.95
N ARG A 253 17.23 17.66 3.87
CA ARG A 253 16.18 17.49 4.89
C ARG A 253 15.73 16.04 5.04
N PHE A 254 15.92 15.20 4.01
CA PHE A 254 15.46 13.81 4.01
C PHE A 254 16.59 12.81 4.30
N GLN A 255 17.85 13.22 4.37
CA GLN A 255 19.00 12.32 4.57
C GLN A 255 18.98 11.57 5.92
N VAL A 256 18.28 12.11 6.93
CA VAL A 256 18.16 11.52 8.27
C VAL A 256 17.02 10.50 8.37
N HIS A 257 16.03 10.53 7.46
CA HIS A 257 14.75 9.81 7.59
C HIS A 257 14.69 8.43 6.91
N PHE A 258 15.83 7.90 6.46
CA PHE A 258 15.93 6.57 5.84
C PHE A 258 16.26 5.51 6.89
N SER A 259 15.23 4.98 7.57
CA SER A 259 15.41 3.90 8.54
C SER A 259 14.41 2.77 8.33
N LEU A 260 14.61 1.99 7.27
CA LEU A 260 14.21 0.58 7.22
C LEU A 260 15.45 -0.23 6.81
N THR A 261 16.27 -0.59 7.79
CA THR A 261 17.56 -1.24 7.52
C THR A 261 17.38 -2.65 6.95
N CYS A 262 17.83 -2.88 5.71
CA CYS A 262 18.32 -4.20 5.31
C CYS A 262 19.67 -4.41 5.99
N ARG A 263 19.84 -5.46 6.81
CA ARG A 263 21.18 -5.87 7.27
C ARG A 263 21.57 -7.14 6.55
N ASN A 264 22.65 -7.05 5.79
CA ASN A 264 23.40 -8.21 5.34
C ASN A 264 24.14 -8.78 6.55
N ARG A 265 23.67 -9.90 7.10
CA ARG A 265 24.54 -10.77 7.91
C ARG A 265 24.44 -12.15 7.32
N ASN A 266 25.47 -12.51 6.54
CA ASN A 266 26.01 -13.83 6.13
C ASN A 266 25.22 -15.14 6.40
N SER A 267 23.89 -15.13 6.40
CA SER A 267 23.00 -16.29 6.41
C SER A 267 21.56 -15.79 6.57
N LEU A 268 20.94 -15.38 5.46
CA LEU A 268 19.51 -15.52 5.13
C LEU A 268 19.16 -14.58 3.96
N PRO A 269 18.48 -15.05 2.91
CA PRO A 269 18.13 -14.20 1.76
C PRO A 269 16.92 -13.30 2.06
N HIS A 270 16.87 -12.16 1.37
CA HIS A 270 15.64 -11.55 0.84
C HIS A 270 14.63 -10.81 1.74
N VAL A 271 15.06 -10.15 2.83
CA VAL A 271 14.14 -9.17 3.45
C VAL A 271 14.67 -7.74 3.32
N CYS A 272 14.20 -7.09 2.26
CA CYS A 272 14.41 -5.68 1.99
C CYS A 272 13.09 -5.01 1.63
N CYS A 273 12.52 -4.30 2.61
CA CYS A 273 11.46 -3.32 2.41
C CYS A 273 11.93 -2.00 3.02
#